data_AF-A0A2A4CHJ1-F1
#
_entry.id   AF-A0A2A4CHJ1-F1
#
_cell.length_a   1.000
_cell.length_b   1.000
_cell.length_c   1.000
_cell.angle_alpha   90.00
_cell.angle_beta   90.00
_cell.angle_gamma   90.00
#
_symmetry.space_group_name_H-M   'P 1'
#
loop_
_entity.id
_entity.type
_entity.pdbx_description
1 polymer ?
#
loop_
_entity_poly.entity_id
_entity_poly.type
_entity_poly.pdbx_seq_one_letter_code
_entity_poly.pdbx_strand_id
1 'polypeptide(L)' 'MNDQSPIAPARVMPDAQTVTSVTHWTDRLFSFRVTRPQTLRFRSGEFVMIGLLDD' A
#
# COMPACT_ATOMS: atom_id res chain seq x y z
N MET A 1 -5.74 5.83 37.15
CA MET A 1 -6.62 6.51 36.18
C MET A 1 -6.15 6.11 34.79
N ASN A 2 -6.99 5.40 34.02
CA ASN A 2 -6.64 4.82 32.72
C ASN A 2 -6.48 5.92 31.66
N ASP A 3 -5.35 5.91 30.94
CA ASP A 3 -5.11 6.77 29.78
C ASP A 3 -5.63 6.05 28.53
N GLN A 4 -6.88 6.32 28.16
CA GLN A 4 -7.46 5.90 26.89
C GLN A 4 -7.36 7.06 25.91
N SER A 5 -6.27 7.10 25.14
CA SER A 5 -6.20 7.95 23.96
C SER A 5 -7.22 7.46 22.92
N PRO A 6 -8.04 8.33 22.31
CA PRO A 6 -9.00 7.90 21.31
C PRO A 6 -8.27 7.40 20.06
N ILE A 7 -8.47 6.12 19.72
CA ILE A 7 -7.98 5.55 18.46
C ILE A 7 -8.82 6.19 17.35
N ALA A 8 -8.26 7.16 16.65
CA ALA A 8 -8.91 7.75 15.48
C ALA A 8 -9.30 6.61 14.51
N PRO A 9 -10.50 6.62 13.92
CA PRO A 9 -10.91 5.55 13.00
C PRO A 9 -9.93 5.56 11.83
N ALA A 10 -9.14 4.48 11.71
CA ALA A 10 -8.25 4.28 10.57
C ALA A 10 -9.10 4.44 9.30
N ARG A 11 -8.72 5.39 8.45
CA ARG A 11 -9.43 5.64 7.19
C ARG A 11 -9.27 4.40 6.31
N VAL A 12 -10.29 3.54 6.31
CA VAL A 12 -10.24 2.27 5.59
C VAL A 12 -10.27 2.56 4.10
N MET A 13 -9.15 2.32 3.42
CA MET A 13 -9.14 2.19 1.97
C MET A 13 -9.58 0.76 1.62
N PRO A 14 -10.72 0.58 0.92
CA PRO A 14 -11.28 -0.74 0.65
C PRO A 14 -10.35 -1.65 -0.16
N ASP A 15 -9.44 -1.07 -0.96
CA ASP A 15 -8.48 -1.81 -1.79
C ASP A 15 -7.03 -1.65 -1.31
N ALA A 16 -6.78 -1.27 -0.05
CA ALA A 16 -5.42 -1.18 0.48
C ALA A 16 -4.68 -2.52 0.33
N GLN A 17 -3.50 -2.47 -0.27
CA GLN A 17 -2.62 -3.63 -0.45
C GLN A 17 -1.39 -3.50 0.43
N THR A 18 -0.95 -4.62 0.99
CA THR A 18 0.22 -4.66 1.88
C THR A 18 1.50 -4.82 1.07
N VAL A 19 2.50 -3.99 1.36
CA VAL A 19 3.86 -4.13 0.81
C VAL A 19 4.52 -5.36 1.44
N THR A 20 4.97 -6.30 0.62
CA THR A 20 5.57 -7.57 1.08
C THR A 20 7.09 -7.59 0.95
N SER A 21 7.66 -6.75 0.08
CA SER A 21 9.11 -6.59 -0.05
C SER A 21 9.46 -5.25 -0.64
N VAL A 22 10.61 -4.70 -0.24
CA VAL A 22 11.22 -3.50 -0.82
C VAL A 22 12.69 -3.78 -1.13
N THR A 23 13.13 -3.40 -2.32
CA THR A 23 14.54 -3.48 -2.72
C THR A 23 14.97 -2.10 -3.22
N HIS A 24 15.95 -1.52 -2.55
CA HIS A 24 16.63 -0.31 -3.00
C HIS A 24 17.83 -0.71 -3.85
N TRP A 25 17.91 -0.16 -5.06
CA TRP A 25 19.03 -0.38 -5.98
C TRP A 25 20.03 0.77 -5.90
N THR A 26 19.52 1.99 -5.70
CA THR A 26 20.28 3.21 -5.44
C THR A 26 19.47 4.13 -4.53
N ASP A 27 20.00 5.29 -4.17
CA ASP A 27 19.32 6.31 -3.37
C ASP A 27 18.03 6.85 -3.99
N ARG A 28 17.84 6.68 -5.32
CA ARG A 28 16.69 7.21 -6.08
C ARG A 28 15.89 6.16 -6.82
N LEU A 29 16.32 4.90 -6.80
CA LEU A 29 15.67 3.81 -7.53
C LEU A 29 15.40 2.65 -6.59
N PHE A 30 14.13 2.28 -6.50
CA PHE A 30 13.68 1.14 -5.71
C PHE A 30 12.56 0.41 -6.45
N SER A 31 12.36 -0.84 -6.04
CA SER A 31 11.25 -1.68 -6.47
C SER A 31 10.56 -2.26 -5.25
N PHE A 32 9.26 -2.52 -5.34
CA PHE A 32 8.49 -3.10 -4.25
C PHE A 32 7.47 -4.11 -4.78
N ARG A 33 7.03 -5.01 -3.90
CA ARG A 33 5.96 -5.97 -4.17
C ARG A 33 4.82 -5.73 -3.21
N VAL A 34 3.60 -5.95 -3.69
CA VAL A 34 2.38 -5.85 -2.89
C VAL A 34 1.55 -7.12 -2.98
N THR A 35 0.61 -7.30 -2.05
CA THR A 35 -0.47 -8.27 -2.21
C THR A 35 -1.30 -7.95 -3.45
N ARG A 36 -1.74 -8.98 -4.17
CA ARG A 36 -2.57 -8.81 -5.37
C ARG A 36 -4.06 -8.99 -5.01
N PRO A 37 -4.94 -8.01 -5.28
CA PRO A 37 -6.38 -8.23 -5.15
C PRO A 37 -6.84 -9.36 -6.07
N GLN A 38 -7.71 -10.24 -5.56
CA GLN A 38 -8.20 -11.40 -6.31
C GLN A 38 -8.98 -11.03 -7.57
N THR A 39 -9.55 -9.83 -7.61
CA THR A 39 -10.32 -9.30 -8.74
C THR A 39 -9.45 -8.61 -9.79
N LEU A 40 -8.21 -8.21 -9.46
CA LEU A 40 -7.33 -7.48 -10.36
C LEU A 40 -6.78 -8.40 -11.46
N ARG A 41 -7.19 -8.17 -12.71
CA ARG A 41 -6.70 -8.84 -13.93
C ARG A 41 -5.98 -7.81 -14.81
N PHE A 42 -4.87 -8.20 -15.40
CA PHE A 42 -4.09 -7.38 -16.32
C PHE A 42 -3.35 -8.28 -17.30
N ARG A 43 -2.94 -7.72 -18.43
CA ARG A 43 -2.01 -8.35 -19.39
C ARG A 43 -0.61 -7.80 -19.20
N SER A 44 0.39 -8.63 -19.51
CA SER A 44 1.80 -8.22 -19.44
C SER A 44 2.04 -6.95 -20.28
N GLY A 45 2.58 -5.91 -19.64
CA GLY A 45 2.83 -4.60 -20.25
C GLY A 45 1.81 -3.51 -19.88
N GLU A 46 0.70 -3.85 -19.23
CA GLU A 46 -0.24 -2.86 -18.69
C GLU A 46 0.27 -2.23 -17.38
N PHE A 47 -0.19 -1.01 -17.11
CA PHE A 47 0.10 -0.27 -15.87
C PHE A 47 -1.18 0.02 -15.09
N VAL A 48 -1.04 0.23 -13.78
CA VAL A 48 -2.16 0.54 -12.87
C VAL A 48 -1.83 1.77 -12.04
N MET A 49 -2.87 2.46 -11.59
CA MET A 49 -2.73 3.60 -10.67
C MET A 49 -2.46 3.11 -9.25
N ILE A 50 -1.52 3.75 -8.58
CA ILE A 50 -1.21 3.55 -7.16
C ILE A 50 -1.22 4.89 -6.45
N GLY A 51 -1.47 4.88 -5.14
CA GLY A 51 -1.46 6.08 -4.31
C GLY A 51 -1.39 5.74 -2.84
N LEU A 52 -1.10 6.76 -2.04
CA LEU A 52 -1.18 6.73 -0.59
C LEU A 52 -2.24 7.74 -0.16
N LEU A 53 -2.88 7.52 0.99
CA LEU A 53 -3.62 8.61 1.63
C LEU A 53 -2.60 9.65 2.09
N ASP A 54 -2.85 10.91 1.76
CA ASP A 54 -2.21 12.02 2.47
C ASP A 54 -2.67 12.00 3.93
N ASP A 55 -1.77 12.40 4.83
CA ASP A 55 -2.06 12.70 6.24
C ASP A 55 -2.93 13.96 6.38
#